data_AF-A0A2G9YBL8-F1
#
_entry.id   AF-A0A2G9YBL8-F1
#
_cell.length_a   1.000
_cell.length_b   1.000
_cell.length_c   1.000
_cell.angle_alpha   90.00
_cell.angle_beta   90.00
_cell.angle_gamma   90.00
#
_symmetry.space_group_name_H-M   'P 1'
#
loop_
_entity.id
_entity.type
_entity.pdbx_description
1 polymer ?
#
loop_
_entity_poly.entity_id
_entity_poly.type
_entity_poly.pdbx_seq_one_letter_code
_entity_poly.pdbx_strand_id
1 'polypeptide(L)'
;MKIKRIIRVLFRVLFFPLRLIGNRLKFIKRIGFFFSPVRIFKRTRAVTRLIINKRKDKEFLILCAGVILAFVLLRLVDASLYRRLYPVVKTKTTYVQKNWDKKIYRSIWARFKKKKEKEKEEAKKSFSREMAPLISCAYTKNIPVIDSQFDDCWKQSQLATHFINPKEFRLSRVNTLVYSLYNDKNIYFYFFCAEPYSKKIRARVKGPDSELSDNDSAEILLAIPAEKGEFSYYRFAFDSNGTRYEAKEVSKDGTPAYDKSWQAEWNVACQRMKEGWSAEVSIPVKSLGIAGVKPQDAWGINFVRHRYPEENEDSYWFPLNEKVPASPNLFASLVFGETPLQARLLTAEYSDRESAGKATLELTNPFRTAARITLKITSFSVSGARGAEKKYAIVINGREEKKDNWDYELTSALKREGVHNVVATLLNDEEKVIYRDLIPVEFPLVNPVLSCNEVSEPPVIDGNLDDSAWTLSQVASNFAYYEGEKLAKVQT
;
A
#
# COMPACT_ATOMS: atom_id res chain seq x y z
N MET A 1 -3.73 -43.33 -39.15
CA MET A 1 -2.26 -43.09 -39.05
C MET A 1 -1.85 -41.82 -38.28
N LYS A 2 -2.58 -40.69 -38.31
CA LYS A 2 -2.13 -39.42 -37.69
C LYS A 2 -2.02 -39.43 -36.15
N ILE A 3 -2.91 -40.14 -35.44
CA ILE A 3 -2.91 -40.19 -33.96
C ILE A 3 -1.70 -40.96 -33.38
N LYS A 4 -1.30 -42.09 -33.98
CA LYS A 4 -0.10 -42.85 -33.53
C LYS A 4 1.20 -42.05 -33.70
N ARG A 5 1.27 -41.17 -34.71
CA ARG A 5 2.40 -40.25 -34.94
C ARG A 5 2.43 -39.14 -33.89
N ILE A 6 1.28 -38.56 -33.55
CA ILE A 6 1.14 -37.54 -32.50
C ILE A 6 1.47 -38.11 -31.12
N ILE A 7 1.01 -39.34 -30.82
CA ILE A 7 1.32 -40.03 -29.55
C ILE A 7 2.82 -40.31 -29.43
N ARG A 8 3.51 -40.75 -30.50
CA ARG A 8 4.98 -40.93 -30.49
C ARG A 8 5.75 -39.63 -30.29
N VAL A 9 5.27 -38.53 -30.88
CA VAL A 9 5.87 -37.19 -30.73
C VAL A 9 5.67 -36.66 -29.30
N LEU A 10 4.47 -36.82 -28.73
CA LEU A 10 4.17 -36.46 -27.35
C LEU A 10 4.96 -37.32 -26.35
N PHE A 11 5.12 -38.62 -26.62
CA PHE A 11 5.95 -39.51 -25.79
C PHE A 11 7.41 -39.07 -25.77
N ARG A 12 7.98 -38.67 -26.92
CA ARG A 12 9.35 -38.13 -26.99
C ARG A 12 9.48 -36.78 -26.28
N VAL A 13 8.50 -35.89 -26.41
CA VAL A 13 8.54 -34.56 -25.78
C VAL A 13 8.32 -34.61 -24.26
N LEU A 14 7.49 -35.55 -23.77
CA LEU A 14 7.21 -35.71 -22.34
C LEU A 14 8.29 -36.51 -21.59
N PHE A 15 8.88 -37.54 -22.21
CA PHE A 15 9.86 -38.41 -21.54
C PHE A 15 11.32 -37.99 -21.70
N PHE A 16 11.68 -37.18 -22.70
CA PHE A 16 13.06 -36.69 -22.85
C PHE A 16 13.52 -35.76 -21.72
N PRO A 17 12.68 -34.84 -21.20
CA PRO A 17 12.99 -34.05 -20.01
C PRO A 17 13.06 -34.90 -18.73
N LEU A 18 12.17 -35.90 -18.60
CA LEU A 18 12.13 -36.80 -17.43
C LEU A 18 13.38 -37.68 -17.32
N ARG A 19 14.02 -38.04 -18.44
CA ARG A 19 15.29 -38.79 -18.46
C ARG A 19 16.49 -37.92 -18.05
N LEU A 20 16.47 -36.64 -18.38
CA LEU A 20 17.44 -35.64 -17.89
C LEU A 20 17.28 -35.36 -16.39
N ILE A 21 16.04 -35.34 -15.89
CA ILE A 21 15.70 -35.20 -14.47
C ILE A 21 16.12 -36.44 -13.68
N GLY A 22 15.99 -37.65 -14.26
CA GLY A 22 16.44 -38.92 -13.66
C GLY A 22 17.92 -38.96 -13.29
N ASN A 23 18.80 -38.34 -14.10
CA ASN A 23 20.23 -38.28 -13.83
C ASN A 23 20.62 -37.23 -12.77
N ARG A 24 19.80 -36.18 -12.58
CA ARG A 24 20.01 -35.17 -11.51
C ARG A 24 19.32 -35.52 -10.18
N LEU A 25 18.42 -36.51 -10.17
CA LEU A 25 17.69 -36.99 -8.99
C LEU A 25 18.54 -37.71 -7.92
N LYS A 26 19.82 -38.01 -8.19
CA LYS A 26 20.75 -38.46 -7.12
C LYS A 26 20.97 -37.37 -6.05
N PHE A 27 20.78 -36.10 -6.39
CA PHE A 27 20.94 -34.97 -5.47
C PHE A 27 19.76 -34.80 -4.51
N ILE A 28 18.55 -35.18 -4.93
CA ILE A 28 17.30 -34.96 -4.18
C ILE A 28 17.09 -36.01 -3.07
N LYS A 29 17.75 -37.18 -3.13
CA LYS A 29 17.74 -38.13 -2.01
C LYS A 29 18.37 -37.59 -0.72
N ARG A 30 19.09 -36.47 -0.78
CA ARG A 30 19.74 -35.83 0.39
C ARG A 30 18.87 -34.80 1.10
N ILE A 31 17.73 -34.40 0.52
CA ILE A 31 16.80 -33.42 1.11
C ILE A 31 15.45 -34.11 1.26
N GLY A 32 15.12 -34.48 2.50
CA GLY A 32 14.02 -35.38 2.87
C GLY A 32 12.60 -34.87 2.59
N PHE A 33 12.24 -34.64 1.34
CA PHE A 33 10.87 -34.34 0.93
C PHE A 33 10.11 -35.61 0.53
N PHE A 34 9.10 -35.96 1.33
CA PHE A 34 8.21 -37.11 1.17
C PHE A 34 7.27 -36.97 -0.04
N PHE A 35 7.72 -37.34 -1.24
CA PHE A 35 6.82 -37.84 -2.29
C PHE A 35 7.51 -38.97 -3.05
N SER A 36 7.19 -40.23 -2.70
CA SER A 36 7.74 -41.41 -3.40
C SER A 36 7.35 -41.37 -4.89
N PRO A 37 8.33 -41.24 -5.83
CA PRO A 37 8.08 -41.17 -7.28
C PRO A 37 7.40 -42.45 -7.80
N VAL A 38 7.58 -43.57 -7.09
CA VAL A 38 6.99 -44.88 -7.42
C VAL A 38 5.46 -44.85 -7.33
N ARG A 39 4.88 -44.05 -6.42
CA ARG A 39 3.41 -43.90 -6.31
C ARG A 39 2.82 -43.07 -7.45
N ILE A 40 3.53 -42.04 -7.91
CA ILE A 40 3.16 -41.25 -9.09
C ILE A 40 3.24 -42.11 -10.36
N PHE A 41 4.27 -42.97 -10.45
CA PHE A 41 4.48 -43.88 -11.58
C PHE A 41 3.43 -45.00 -11.64
N LYS A 42 3.01 -45.57 -10.51
CA LYS A 42 1.92 -46.57 -10.45
C LYS A 42 0.56 -45.96 -10.84
N ARG A 43 0.27 -44.71 -10.42
CA ARG A 43 -0.96 -44.00 -10.81
C ARG A 43 -0.98 -43.63 -12.30
N THR A 44 0.14 -43.17 -12.88
CA THR A 44 0.23 -42.90 -14.32
C THR A 44 0.08 -44.17 -15.17
N ARG A 45 0.63 -45.32 -14.72
CA ARG A 45 0.49 -46.60 -15.44
C ARG A 45 -0.94 -47.16 -15.39
N ALA A 46 -1.65 -46.97 -14.28
CA ALA A 46 -3.07 -47.31 -14.15
C ALA A 46 -3.96 -46.42 -15.05
N VAL A 47 -3.69 -45.12 -15.09
CA VAL A 47 -4.34 -44.18 -16.02
C VAL A 47 -4.04 -44.54 -17.48
N THR A 48 -2.82 -45.00 -17.79
CA THR A 48 -2.44 -45.43 -19.15
C THR A 48 -3.16 -46.70 -19.62
N ARG A 49 -3.52 -47.62 -18.70
CA ARG A 49 -4.32 -48.82 -19.04
C ARG A 49 -5.80 -48.51 -19.21
N LEU A 50 -6.33 -47.55 -18.46
CA LEU A 50 -7.69 -47.01 -18.67
C LEU A 50 -7.81 -46.32 -20.04
N ILE A 51 -6.78 -45.58 -20.46
CA ILE A 51 -6.72 -44.84 -21.74
C ILE A 51 -6.82 -45.72 -22.99
N ILE A 52 -6.45 -47.00 -22.91
CA ILE A 52 -6.44 -47.88 -24.09
C ILE A 52 -7.85 -48.41 -24.40
N ASN A 53 -8.82 -48.36 -23.48
CA ASN A 53 -10.00 -49.21 -23.59
C ASN A 53 -11.41 -48.59 -23.47
N LYS A 54 -11.64 -47.26 -23.38
CA LYS A 54 -13.00 -46.68 -23.62
C LYS A 54 -13.04 -45.14 -23.70
N ARG A 55 -13.75 -44.64 -24.73
CA ARG A 55 -14.26 -43.27 -25.02
C ARG A 55 -13.28 -42.07 -24.93
N LYS A 56 -13.02 -41.51 -26.12
CA LYS A 56 -12.23 -40.31 -26.43
C LYS A 56 -12.96 -39.03 -25.99
N ASP A 57 -12.47 -38.33 -24.96
CA ASP A 57 -12.41 -36.84 -24.88
C ASP A 57 -12.05 -36.35 -23.47
N LYS A 58 -12.54 -36.97 -22.40
CA LYS A 58 -12.20 -36.57 -21.02
C LYS A 58 -10.75 -36.85 -20.64
N GLU A 59 -10.14 -37.87 -21.22
CA GLU A 59 -8.76 -38.28 -20.90
C GLU A 59 -7.70 -37.46 -21.63
N PHE A 60 -8.02 -36.91 -22.81
CA PHE A 60 -7.15 -35.95 -23.50
C PHE A 60 -7.06 -34.64 -22.73
N LEU A 61 -8.18 -34.21 -22.12
CA LEU A 61 -8.24 -33.09 -21.18
C LEU A 61 -7.37 -33.31 -19.93
N ILE A 62 -7.35 -34.53 -19.38
CA ILE A 62 -6.48 -34.89 -18.25
C ILE A 62 -5.00 -34.88 -18.66
N LEU A 63 -4.69 -35.35 -19.87
CA LEU A 63 -3.32 -35.30 -20.40
C LEU A 63 -2.85 -33.85 -20.59
N CYS A 64 -3.69 -32.98 -21.17
CA CYS A 64 -3.39 -31.55 -21.35
C CYS A 64 -3.28 -30.81 -20.01
N ALA A 65 -4.15 -31.11 -19.04
CA ALA A 65 -4.06 -30.57 -17.69
C ALA A 65 -2.76 -31.02 -16.99
N GLY A 66 -2.31 -32.26 -17.21
CA GLY A 66 -1.04 -32.78 -16.73
C GLY A 66 0.17 -32.06 -17.34
N VAL A 67 0.12 -31.71 -18.63
CA VAL A 67 1.18 -30.92 -19.29
C VAL A 67 1.22 -29.50 -18.75
N ILE A 68 0.06 -28.86 -18.55
CA ILE A 68 -0.04 -27.51 -17.98
C ILE A 68 0.48 -27.52 -16.53
N LEU A 69 0.07 -28.49 -15.73
CA LEU A 69 0.51 -28.64 -14.33
C LEU A 69 2.02 -28.89 -14.24
N ALA A 70 2.58 -29.75 -15.09
CA ALA A 70 4.02 -29.98 -15.16
C ALA A 70 4.80 -28.71 -15.54
N PHE A 71 4.23 -27.85 -16.40
CA PHE A 71 4.86 -26.59 -16.80
C PHE A 71 4.76 -25.50 -15.72
N VAL A 72 3.66 -25.45 -14.98
CA VAL A 72 3.50 -24.60 -13.80
C VAL A 72 4.51 -25.01 -12.72
N LEU A 73 4.67 -26.31 -12.48
CA LEU A 73 5.67 -26.83 -11.56
C LEU A 73 7.10 -26.55 -12.02
N LEU A 74 7.40 -26.65 -13.32
CA LEU A 74 8.71 -26.28 -13.88
C LEU A 74 9.03 -24.79 -13.72
N ARG A 75 8.03 -23.91 -13.87
CA ARG A 75 8.19 -22.45 -13.63
C ARG A 75 8.51 -22.14 -12.17
N LEU A 76 7.96 -22.91 -11.23
CA LEU A 76 8.18 -22.74 -9.79
C LEU A 76 9.53 -23.28 -9.33
N VAL A 77 10.14 -24.22 -10.09
CA VAL A 77 11.38 -24.91 -9.69
C VAL A 77 12.63 -24.39 -10.41
N ASP A 78 12.55 -23.98 -11.69
CA ASP A 78 13.72 -23.45 -12.43
C ASP A 78 13.31 -22.51 -13.60
N ALA A 79 13.43 -21.20 -13.37
CA ALA A 79 13.04 -20.18 -14.33
C ALA A 79 13.93 -20.12 -15.59
N SER A 80 15.18 -20.58 -15.51
CA SER A 80 16.13 -20.55 -16.63
C SER A 80 15.81 -21.64 -17.67
N LEU A 81 15.46 -22.83 -17.17
CA LEU A 81 15.06 -23.97 -17.99
C LEU A 81 13.69 -23.73 -18.64
N TYR A 82 12.77 -23.07 -17.93
CA TYR A 82 11.48 -22.62 -18.47
C TYR A 82 11.66 -21.70 -19.68
N ARG A 83 12.52 -20.67 -19.59
CA ARG A 83 12.77 -19.74 -20.71
C ARG A 83 13.33 -20.42 -21.96
N ARG A 84 14.21 -21.43 -21.78
CA ARG A 84 14.76 -22.21 -22.91
C ARG A 84 13.73 -23.11 -23.60
N LEU A 85 12.79 -23.68 -22.85
CA LEU A 85 11.78 -24.60 -23.39
C LEU A 85 10.51 -23.89 -23.89
N TYR A 86 10.27 -22.66 -23.45
CA TYR A 86 9.08 -21.86 -23.80
C TYR A 86 8.86 -21.67 -25.33
N PRO A 87 9.88 -21.38 -26.17
CA PRO A 87 9.66 -21.16 -27.61
C PRO A 87 9.21 -22.42 -28.38
N VAL A 88 9.69 -23.59 -27.95
CA VAL A 88 9.36 -24.91 -28.55
C VAL A 88 7.93 -25.33 -28.22
N VAL A 89 7.43 -24.92 -27.05
CA VAL A 89 6.04 -25.18 -26.64
C VAL A 89 5.10 -24.16 -27.27
N LYS A 90 5.50 -22.89 -27.33
CA LYS A 90 4.73 -21.80 -27.95
C LYS A 90 4.32 -22.11 -29.39
N THR A 91 5.23 -22.68 -30.18
CA THR A 91 4.98 -23.10 -31.58
C THR A 91 4.02 -24.29 -31.71
N LYS A 92 3.91 -25.16 -30.69
CA LYS A 92 2.95 -26.29 -30.68
C LYS A 92 1.62 -25.95 -30.00
N THR A 93 1.57 -24.96 -29.12
CA THR A 93 0.30 -24.43 -28.56
C THR A 93 -0.52 -23.66 -29.61
N THR A 94 0.11 -23.04 -30.60
CA THR A 94 -0.60 -22.41 -31.74
C THR A 94 -1.35 -23.44 -32.59
N TYR A 95 -0.87 -24.68 -32.68
CA TYR A 95 -1.56 -25.79 -33.36
C TYR A 95 -2.81 -26.27 -32.59
N VAL A 96 -2.76 -26.22 -31.25
CA VAL A 96 -3.91 -26.53 -30.37
C VAL A 96 -4.93 -25.38 -30.38
N GLN A 97 -4.47 -24.13 -30.39
CA GLN A 97 -5.35 -22.94 -30.50
C GLN A 97 -6.13 -22.88 -31.82
N LYS A 98 -5.57 -23.38 -32.94
CA LYS A 98 -6.27 -23.44 -34.23
C LYS A 98 -7.31 -24.58 -34.33
N ASN A 99 -7.16 -25.65 -33.54
CA ASN A 99 -7.98 -26.88 -33.67
C ASN A 99 -8.90 -27.16 -32.47
N TRP A 100 -8.89 -26.33 -31.44
CA TRP A 100 -9.90 -26.39 -30.38
C TRP A 100 -11.18 -25.70 -30.82
N ASP A 101 -12.32 -26.28 -30.46
CA ASP A 101 -13.61 -25.61 -30.57
C ASP A 101 -13.51 -24.28 -29.80
N LYS A 102 -13.60 -23.16 -30.54
CA LYS A 102 -13.46 -21.79 -30.02
C LYS A 102 -14.38 -21.58 -28.82
N LYS A 103 -15.48 -22.33 -28.71
CA LYS A 103 -16.44 -22.28 -27.60
C LYS A 103 -15.87 -22.78 -26.27
N ILE A 104 -15.08 -23.86 -26.25
CA ILE A 104 -14.47 -24.42 -25.03
C ILE A 104 -13.32 -23.55 -24.55
N TYR A 105 -12.46 -23.09 -25.47
CA TYR A 105 -11.38 -22.17 -25.14
C TYR A 105 -11.94 -20.85 -24.55
N ARG A 106 -12.94 -20.25 -25.23
CA ARG A 106 -13.62 -19.04 -24.74
C ARG A 106 -14.29 -19.26 -23.38
N SER A 107 -14.89 -20.42 -23.12
CA SER A 107 -15.50 -20.77 -21.83
C SER A 107 -14.49 -20.85 -20.69
N ILE A 108 -13.36 -21.54 -20.89
CA ILE A 108 -12.30 -21.66 -19.88
C ILE A 108 -11.64 -20.29 -19.65
N TRP A 109 -11.33 -19.57 -20.73
CA TRP A 109 -10.73 -18.23 -20.64
C TRP A 109 -11.70 -17.22 -20.00
N ALA A 110 -13.00 -17.30 -20.27
CA ALA A 110 -14.01 -16.50 -19.61
C ALA A 110 -14.12 -16.84 -18.12
N ARG A 111 -14.04 -18.11 -17.71
CA ARG A 111 -14.00 -18.49 -16.28
C ARG A 111 -12.73 -18.02 -15.58
N PHE A 112 -11.57 -18.12 -16.23
CA PHE A 112 -10.32 -17.58 -15.69
C PHE A 112 -10.35 -16.06 -15.60
N LYS A 113 -10.88 -15.38 -16.62
CA LYS A 113 -11.05 -13.93 -16.63
C LYS A 113 -12.03 -13.50 -15.55
N LYS A 114 -13.18 -14.17 -15.43
CA LYS A 114 -14.19 -13.92 -14.39
C LYS A 114 -13.67 -14.22 -12.98
N LYS A 115 -12.82 -15.24 -12.82
CA LYS A 115 -12.13 -15.53 -11.55
C LYS A 115 -11.10 -14.46 -11.21
N LYS A 116 -10.27 -14.02 -12.18
CA LYS A 116 -9.33 -12.91 -11.99
C LYS A 116 -10.02 -11.56 -11.77
N GLU A 117 -11.16 -11.34 -12.43
CA GLU A 117 -12.01 -10.17 -12.25
C GLU A 117 -12.66 -10.20 -10.87
N LYS A 118 -13.13 -11.37 -10.41
CA LYS A 118 -13.66 -11.56 -9.05
C LYS A 118 -12.58 -11.42 -7.98
N GLU A 119 -11.39 -11.99 -8.18
CA GLU A 119 -10.24 -11.80 -7.28
C GLU A 119 -9.78 -10.34 -7.28
N LYS A 120 -9.81 -9.66 -8.43
CA LYS A 120 -9.63 -8.20 -8.50
C LYS A 120 -10.78 -7.44 -7.85
N GLU A 121 -12.03 -7.88 -7.93
CA GLU A 121 -13.20 -7.26 -7.30
C GLU A 121 -13.22 -7.46 -5.78
N GLU A 122 -12.78 -8.62 -5.30
CA GLU A 122 -12.60 -8.94 -3.89
C GLU A 122 -11.39 -8.20 -3.32
N ALA A 123 -10.27 -8.14 -4.05
CA ALA A 123 -9.15 -7.25 -3.73
C ALA A 123 -9.48 -5.75 -3.90
N LYS A 124 -10.60 -5.40 -4.57
CA LYS A 124 -11.14 -4.03 -4.62
C LYS A 124 -12.08 -3.74 -3.45
N LYS A 125 -12.48 -4.73 -2.65
CA LYS A 125 -13.21 -4.51 -1.38
C LYS A 125 -12.27 -4.13 -0.21
N SER A 126 -11.02 -3.77 -0.48
CA SER A 126 -9.87 -3.95 0.42
C SER A 126 -9.65 -2.94 1.55
N PHE A 127 -10.53 -1.98 1.79
CA PHE A 127 -10.43 -1.12 2.97
C PHE A 127 -11.68 -1.25 3.82
N SER A 128 -11.55 -2.05 4.88
CA SER A 128 -12.54 -2.07 5.95
C SER A 128 -12.34 -0.85 6.85
N ARG A 129 -13.40 -0.40 7.53
CA ARG A 129 -13.33 0.67 8.54
C ARG A 129 -12.34 0.35 9.68
N GLU A 130 -12.01 -0.92 9.89
CA GLU A 130 -11.01 -1.34 10.86
C GLU A 130 -9.57 -1.00 10.44
N MET A 131 -9.34 -0.72 9.16
CA MET A 131 -8.03 -0.33 8.62
C MET A 131 -7.90 1.19 8.46
N ALA A 132 -9.01 1.92 8.48
CA ALA A 132 -9.04 3.38 8.34
C ALA A 132 -8.33 4.04 9.54
N PRO A 133 -7.25 4.82 9.31
CA PRO A 133 -6.54 5.54 10.35
C PRO A 133 -7.46 6.42 11.19
N LEU A 134 -7.04 6.69 12.42
CA LEU A 134 -7.70 7.59 13.34
C LEU A 134 -6.63 8.38 14.07
N ILE A 135 -6.68 9.70 13.93
CA ILE A 135 -5.83 10.62 14.70
C ILE A 135 -6.70 11.56 15.51
N SER A 136 -6.12 12.03 16.60
CA SER A 136 -6.73 13.06 17.42
C SER A 136 -6.25 14.45 17.02
N CYS A 137 -7.20 15.36 16.89
CA CYS A 137 -6.99 16.77 16.70
C CYS A 137 -6.96 17.41 18.08
N ALA A 138 -5.77 17.78 18.55
CA ALA A 138 -5.59 18.29 19.92
C ALA A 138 -6.10 19.73 20.04
N TYR A 139 -6.79 20.03 21.15
CA TYR A 139 -7.21 21.39 21.46
C TYR A 139 -5.98 22.24 21.79
N THR A 140 -5.89 23.45 21.22
CA THR A 140 -4.79 24.37 21.50
C THR A 140 -5.29 25.74 21.94
N LYS A 141 -4.70 26.25 23.03
CA LYS A 141 -4.82 27.66 23.44
C LYS A 141 -3.77 28.53 22.76
N ASN A 142 -2.64 27.95 22.40
CA ASN A 142 -1.58 28.61 21.66
C ASN A 142 -1.89 28.45 20.18
N ILE A 143 -2.48 29.50 19.60
CA ILE A 143 -2.89 29.52 18.20
C ILE A 143 -1.64 29.61 17.33
N PRO A 144 -1.44 28.71 16.34
CA PRO A 144 -0.32 28.83 15.41
C PRO A 144 -0.47 30.10 14.56
N VAL A 145 0.66 30.74 14.28
CA VAL A 145 0.70 31.84 13.31
C VAL A 145 0.75 31.21 11.93
N ILE A 146 -0.15 31.59 11.02
CA ILE A 146 -0.18 31.00 9.67
C ILE A 146 0.91 31.64 8.80
N ASP A 147 2.14 31.15 8.95
CA ASP A 147 3.34 31.68 8.27
C ASP A 147 4.24 30.59 7.66
N SER A 148 3.82 29.33 7.76
CA SER A 148 4.50 28.13 7.25
C SER A 148 5.72 27.70 8.09
N GLN A 149 5.89 28.22 9.31
CA GLN A 149 6.90 27.79 10.26
C GLN A 149 6.34 26.80 11.28
N PHE A 150 7.22 25.96 11.84
CA PHE A 150 6.81 24.94 12.81
C PHE A 150 6.84 25.50 14.25
N ASP A 151 5.72 26.10 14.66
CA ASP A 151 5.50 26.56 16.03
C ASP A 151 5.50 25.43 17.08
N ASP A 152 5.85 25.80 18.33
CA ASP A 152 5.88 24.86 19.46
C ASP A 152 4.52 24.20 19.76
N CYS A 153 3.40 24.85 19.43
CA CYS A 153 2.07 24.30 19.64
C CYS A 153 1.82 23.01 18.84
N TRP A 154 2.52 22.81 17.71
CA TRP A 154 2.37 21.61 16.89
C TRP A 154 2.90 20.33 17.56
N LYS A 155 3.82 20.48 18.54
CA LYS A 155 4.41 19.35 19.28
C LYS A 155 3.39 18.55 20.08
N GLN A 156 2.20 19.09 20.35
CA GLN A 156 1.12 18.38 21.06
C GLN A 156 0.23 17.54 20.11
N SER A 157 0.35 17.72 18.80
CA SER A 157 -0.48 17.02 17.82
C SER A 157 -0.04 15.58 17.59
N GLN A 158 -1.00 14.70 17.27
CA GLN A 158 -0.68 13.41 16.67
C GLN A 158 -0.26 13.59 15.21
N LEU A 159 0.61 12.71 14.74
CA LEU A 159 1.20 12.82 13.41
C LEU A 159 0.52 11.87 12.42
N ALA A 160 -0.14 12.42 11.40
CA ALA A 160 -0.50 11.65 10.21
C ALA A 160 0.74 11.40 9.37
N THR A 161 1.04 10.12 9.15
CA THR A 161 2.18 9.62 8.36
C THR A 161 1.72 8.47 7.47
N HIS A 162 2.65 7.77 6.81
CA HIS A 162 2.37 6.58 6.00
C HIS A 162 1.38 6.82 4.86
N PHE A 163 1.54 7.91 4.12
CA PHE A 163 0.75 8.13 2.92
C PHE A 163 0.95 6.97 1.94
N ILE A 164 -0.14 6.55 1.31
CA ILE A 164 -0.21 5.34 0.48
C ILE A 164 -0.47 5.77 -0.96
N ASN A 165 0.33 5.24 -1.88
CA ASN A 165 0.06 5.32 -3.31
C ASN A 165 -1.16 4.44 -3.64
N PRO A 166 -2.27 5.00 -4.15
CA PRO A 166 -3.51 4.25 -4.35
C PRO A 166 -3.43 3.29 -5.56
N LYS A 167 -2.47 3.48 -6.47
CA LYS A 167 -2.28 2.63 -7.66
C LYS A 167 -1.48 1.37 -7.30
N GLU A 168 -0.46 1.54 -6.47
CA GLU A 168 0.48 0.49 -6.10
C GLU A 168 0.17 -0.15 -4.73
N PHE A 169 -0.66 0.50 -3.91
CA PHE A 169 -1.00 0.09 -2.54
C PHE A 169 0.22 -0.18 -1.66
N ARG A 170 1.18 0.74 -1.73
CA ARG A 170 2.38 0.80 -0.89
C ARG A 170 2.58 2.21 -0.36
N LEU A 171 3.50 2.36 0.58
CA LEU A 171 3.92 3.66 1.06
C LEU A 171 4.37 4.54 -0.12
N SER A 172 4.03 5.82 -0.07
CA SER A 172 4.51 6.83 -1.02
C SER A 172 6.04 6.86 -1.03
N ARG A 173 6.63 7.13 -2.19
CA ARG A 173 8.10 7.16 -2.34
C ARG A 173 8.74 8.27 -1.53
N VAL A 174 7.99 9.34 -1.29
CA VAL A 174 8.44 10.51 -0.55
C VAL A 174 7.45 10.82 0.57
N ASN A 175 7.98 11.11 1.75
CA ASN A 175 7.15 11.30 2.94
C ASN A 175 6.36 12.61 2.91
N THR A 176 5.13 12.51 3.43
CA THR A 176 4.28 13.65 3.77
C THR A 176 3.87 13.49 5.23
N LEU A 177 4.02 14.55 6.01
CA LEU A 177 3.67 14.60 7.42
C LEU A 177 2.58 15.64 7.61
N VAL A 178 1.54 15.29 8.37
CA VAL A 178 0.45 16.23 8.69
C VAL A 178 0.20 16.26 10.18
N TYR A 179 0.20 17.45 10.74
CA TYR A 179 -0.20 17.75 12.11
C TYR A 179 -1.58 18.39 12.08
N SER A 180 -2.37 18.18 13.12
CA SER A 180 -3.69 18.78 13.27
C SER A 180 -3.93 19.33 14.68
N LEU A 181 -4.47 20.53 14.76
CA LEU A 181 -4.88 21.19 16.00
C LEU A 181 -6.25 21.83 15.79
N TYR A 182 -6.96 22.13 16.88
CA TYR A 182 -8.18 22.93 16.80
C TYR A 182 -8.32 23.84 18.02
N ASN A 183 -9.16 24.84 17.88
CA ASN A 183 -9.70 25.60 19.01
C ASN A 183 -11.19 25.87 18.77
N ASP A 184 -11.79 26.75 19.56
CA ASP A 184 -13.22 27.05 19.47
C ASP A 184 -13.65 27.69 18.14
N LYS A 185 -12.69 28.18 17.33
CA LYS A 185 -12.95 28.97 16.11
C LYS A 185 -12.44 28.32 14.84
N ASN A 186 -11.32 27.61 14.88
CA ASN A 186 -10.64 27.08 13.71
C ASN A 186 -10.12 25.67 13.93
N ILE A 187 -9.96 24.97 12.81
CA ILE A 187 -9.14 23.77 12.70
C ILE A 187 -7.87 24.17 11.95
N TYR A 188 -6.74 23.71 12.43
CA TYR A 188 -5.43 24.02 11.88
C TYR A 188 -4.74 22.76 11.41
N PHE A 189 -4.01 22.86 10.30
CA PHE A 189 -3.15 21.80 9.80
C PHE A 189 -1.76 22.34 9.46
N TYR A 190 -0.73 21.57 9.80
CA TYR A 190 0.63 21.81 9.32
C TYR A 190 1.03 20.65 8.42
N PHE A 191 1.48 20.96 7.22
CA PHE A 191 2.00 20.00 6.26
C PHE A 191 3.51 20.16 6.17
N PHE A 192 4.22 19.03 6.20
CA PHE A 192 5.58 18.94 5.65
C PHE A 192 5.59 17.93 4.52
N CYS A 193 5.82 18.44 3.32
CA CYS A 193 5.89 17.68 2.09
C CYS A 193 7.36 17.57 1.67
N ALA A 194 8.03 16.48 2.04
CA ALA A 194 9.41 16.28 1.64
C ALA A 194 9.50 16.22 0.11
N GLU A 195 10.56 16.76 -0.48
CA GLU A 195 10.79 16.69 -1.92
C GLU A 195 12.30 16.69 -2.23
N PRO A 196 12.90 15.54 -2.57
CA PRO A 196 14.32 15.47 -2.91
C PRO A 196 14.67 16.24 -4.18
N TYR A 197 13.72 16.42 -5.10
CA TYR A 197 13.88 17.24 -6.30
C TYR A 197 13.26 18.63 -6.11
N SER A 198 13.57 19.32 -5.01
CA SER A 198 12.94 20.58 -4.60
C SER A 198 12.99 21.68 -5.68
N LYS A 199 14.06 21.73 -6.48
CA LYS A 199 14.20 22.64 -7.64
C LYS A 199 13.20 22.38 -8.77
N LYS A 200 12.60 21.19 -8.82
CA LYS A 200 11.63 20.75 -9.84
C LYS A 200 10.18 20.82 -9.36
N ILE A 201 9.93 21.28 -8.13
CA ILE A 201 8.57 21.47 -7.59
C ILE A 201 7.77 22.36 -8.54
N ARG A 202 6.69 21.80 -9.10
CA ARG A 202 5.78 22.50 -9.99
C ARG A 202 4.70 23.20 -9.18
N ALA A 203 4.55 24.51 -9.35
CA ALA A 203 3.36 25.25 -8.95
C ALA A 203 3.09 26.32 -10.01
N ARG A 204 2.46 25.88 -11.09
CA ARG A 204 2.10 26.77 -12.20
C ARG A 204 0.88 27.56 -11.77
N VAL A 205 0.98 28.88 -11.83
CA VAL A 205 -0.18 29.75 -11.66
C VAL A 205 -1.11 29.49 -12.84
N LYS A 206 -2.31 29.01 -12.53
CA LYS A 206 -3.41 28.92 -13.47
C LYS A 206 -4.43 30.02 -13.13
N GLY A 207 -5.35 30.32 -14.04
CA GLY A 207 -6.36 31.36 -13.83
C GLY A 207 -7.26 31.08 -12.60
N PRO A 208 -8.09 32.04 -12.18
CA PRO A 208 -9.03 31.84 -11.07
C PRO A 208 -9.85 30.54 -11.22
N ASP A 209 -10.13 29.86 -10.11
CA ASP A 209 -10.93 28.62 -10.01
C ASP A 209 -10.41 27.42 -10.81
N SER A 210 -9.17 27.48 -11.29
CA SER A 210 -8.54 26.33 -11.93
C SER A 210 -8.11 25.29 -10.90
N GLU A 211 -8.47 24.03 -11.14
CA GLU A 211 -7.90 22.93 -10.37
C GLU A 211 -6.37 22.94 -10.44
N LEU A 212 -5.73 22.60 -9.32
CA LEU A 212 -4.27 22.52 -9.16
C LEU A 212 -3.65 21.30 -9.87
N SER A 213 -4.32 20.81 -10.92
CA SER A 213 -3.83 19.70 -11.74
C SER A 213 -2.42 19.97 -12.24
N ASP A 214 -1.55 18.96 -12.20
CA ASP A 214 -0.14 19.05 -12.60
C ASP A 214 0.77 19.93 -11.71
N ASN A 215 0.28 20.47 -10.59
CA ASN A 215 1.07 21.13 -9.55
C ASN A 215 1.36 20.17 -8.39
N ASP A 216 2.55 20.29 -7.79
CA ASP A 216 2.82 19.72 -6.47
C ASP A 216 1.92 20.40 -5.45
N SER A 217 0.91 19.66 -5.01
CA SER A 217 -0.21 20.17 -4.22
C SER A 217 -0.61 19.19 -3.13
N ALA A 218 -1.19 19.73 -2.07
CA ALA A 218 -1.78 18.97 -0.98
C ALA A 218 -3.27 19.31 -0.86
N GLU A 219 -4.04 18.36 -0.33
CA GLU A 219 -5.47 18.50 -0.14
C GLU A 219 -5.90 17.99 1.24
N ILE A 220 -6.87 18.69 1.81
CA ILE A 220 -7.62 18.29 2.99
C ILE A 220 -9.03 17.96 2.52
N LEU A 221 -9.43 16.70 2.66
CA LEU A 221 -10.79 16.24 2.40
C LEU A 221 -11.50 16.05 3.74
N LEU A 222 -12.46 16.92 4.05
CA LEU A 222 -13.07 17.02 5.36
C LEU A 222 -14.56 16.72 5.29
N ALA A 223 -14.98 15.61 5.90
CA ALA A 223 -16.37 15.19 5.91
C ALA A 223 -16.97 15.31 7.32
N ILE A 224 -17.94 16.21 7.45
CA ILE A 224 -18.66 16.41 8.71
C ILE A 224 -19.83 15.44 8.75
N PRO A 225 -20.05 14.71 9.87
CA PRO A 225 -21.21 13.86 10.01
C PRO A 225 -22.51 14.66 9.78
N ALA A 226 -23.32 14.21 8.82
CA ALA A 226 -24.64 14.77 8.55
C ALA A 226 -25.74 13.81 9.03
N GLU A 227 -26.93 14.35 9.30
CA GLU A 227 -28.10 13.51 9.58
C GLU A 227 -28.59 12.84 8.29
N LYS A 228 -28.71 11.51 8.31
CA LYS A 228 -29.39 10.65 7.31
C LYS A 228 -28.95 10.81 5.85
N GLY A 229 -28.12 9.89 5.37
CA GLY A 229 -28.07 9.45 3.97
C GLY A 229 -27.46 10.42 2.95
N GLU A 230 -27.36 11.70 3.27
CA GLU A 230 -26.58 12.68 2.52
C GLU A 230 -25.11 12.58 2.94
N PHE A 231 -24.23 12.41 1.95
CA PHE A 231 -22.79 12.46 2.16
C PHE A 231 -22.21 13.62 1.39
N SER A 232 -21.60 14.55 2.12
CA SER A 232 -20.82 15.64 1.54
C SER A 232 -19.48 15.75 2.24
N TYR A 233 -18.49 16.30 1.54
CA TYR A 233 -17.24 16.71 2.13
C TYR A 233 -16.73 17.98 1.49
N TYR A 234 -15.89 18.68 2.23
CA TYR A 234 -15.23 19.89 1.81
C TYR A 234 -13.81 19.54 1.35
N ARG A 235 -13.40 20.08 0.20
CA ARG A 235 -12.07 19.94 -0.34
C ARG A 235 -11.37 21.29 -0.22
N PHE A 236 -10.24 21.30 0.47
CA PHE A 236 -9.33 22.45 0.54
C PHE A 236 -7.99 22.01 -0.04
N ALA A 237 -7.66 22.52 -1.22
CA ALA A 237 -6.43 22.18 -1.93
C ALA A 237 -5.54 23.40 -2.05
N PHE A 238 -4.24 23.19 -1.92
CA PHE A 238 -3.24 24.24 -2.06
C PHE A 238 -1.95 23.69 -2.65
N ASP A 239 -1.25 24.51 -3.43
CA ASP A 239 0.07 24.16 -3.94
C ASP A 239 1.20 24.79 -3.13
N SER A 240 2.43 24.42 -3.45
CA SER A 240 3.64 24.95 -2.80
C SER A 240 3.87 26.47 -2.96
N ASN A 241 3.05 27.19 -3.73
CA ASN A 241 3.06 28.65 -3.80
C ASN A 241 1.91 29.29 -3.00
N GLY A 242 1.05 28.49 -2.36
CA GLY A 242 -0.14 28.96 -1.65
C GLY A 242 -1.31 29.27 -2.58
N THR A 243 -1.28 28.82 -3.85
CA THR A 243 -2.45 28.90 -4.73
C THR A 243 -3.52 27.99 -4.16
N ARG A 244 -4.72 28.53 -3.92
CA ARG A 244 -5.83 27.83 -3.29
C ARG A 244 -6.84 27.34 -4.32
N TYR A 245 -7.47 26.22 -4.00
CA TYR A 245 -8.68 25.73 -4.64
C TYR A 245 -9.58 25.13 -3.57
N GLU A 246 -10.86 25.46 -3.60
CA GLU A 246 -11.86 24.85 -2.72
C GLU A 246 -13.06 24.36 -3.51
N ALA A 247 -13.73 23.33 -2.99
CA ALA A 247 -14.99 22.85 -3.51
C ALA A 247 -15.76 22.10 -2.41
N LYS A 248 -17.07 22.02 -2.57
CA LYS A 248 -17.90 21.10 -1.80
C LYS A 248 -18.34 19.94 -2.69
N GLU A 249 -18.01 18.72 -2.29
CA GLU A 249 -18.53 17.53 -2.95
C GLU A 249 -19.80 17.07 -2.28
N VAL A 250 -20.84 16.82 -3.07
CA VAL A 250 -22.15 16.36 -2.61
C VAL A 250 -22.51 15.11 -3.41
N SER A 251 -22.78 14.01 -2.72
CA SER A 251 -23.37 12.84 -3.38
C SER A 251 -24.90 12.97 -3.35
N LYS A 252 -25.53 13.06 -4.53
CA LYS A 252 -26.98 12.93 -4.68
C LYS A 252 -27.28 11.58 -5.31
N ASP A 253 -28.09 10.76 -4.65
CA ASP A 253 -28.50 9.43 -5.12
C ASP A 253 -27.32 8.49 -5.45
N GLY A 254 -26.19 8.63 -4.75
CA GLY A 254 -24.97 7.87 -4.98
C GLY A 254 -24.11 8.36 -6.16
N THR A 255 -24.50 9.46 -6.81
CA THR A 255 -23.72 10.11 -7.86
C THR A 255 -23.00 11.33 -7.29
N PRO A 256 -21.66 11.40 -7.39
CA PRO A 256 -20.90 12.59 -6.98
C PRO A 256 -21.25 13.77 -7.87
N ALA A 257 -21.50 14.90 -7.23
CA ALA A 257 -21.57 16.21 -7.85
C ALA A 257 -20.59 17.15 -7.13
N TYR A 258 -19.86 17.94 -7.92
CA TYR A 258 -18.95 18.96 -7.40
C TYR A 258 -19.66 20.31 -7.43
N ASP A 259 -19.91 20.87 -6.26
CA ASP A 259 -20.27 22.27 -6.13
C ASP A 259 -18.99 23.11 -6.08
N LYS A 260 -18.53 23.51 -7.28
CA LYS A 260 -17.40 24.42 -7.45
C LYS A 260 -17.74 25.88 -7.13
N SER A 261 -19.01 26.21 -6.91
CA SER A 261 -19.44 27.56 -6.54
C SER A 261 -19.34 27.82 -5.04
N TRP A 262 -19.21 26.75 -4.25
CA TRP A 262 -18.98 26.87 -2.82
C TRP A 262 -17.60 27.47 -2.53
N GLN A 263 -17.60 28.57 -1.80
CA GLN A 263 -16.39 29.25 -1.34
C GLN A 263 -16.39 29.26 0.19
N ALA A 264 -15.20 29.14 0.77
CA ALA A 264 -14.98 29.26 2.21
C ALA A 264 -13.95 30.33 2.53
N GLU A 265 -14.11 30.98 3.68
CA GLU A 265 -13.00 31.68 4.30
C GLU A 265 -12.06 30.64 4.92
N TRP A 266 -10.82 30.58 4.46
CA TRP A 266 -9.73 29.78 5.03
C TRP A 266 -8.39 30.40 4.62
N ASN A 267 -7.31 30.16 5.37
CA ASN A 267 -5.99 30.70 5.05
C ASN A 267 -4.99 29.57 4.84
N VAL A 268 -4.01 29.82 3.98
CA VAL A 268 -2.82 28.99 3.84
C VAL A 268 -1.58 29.85 3.66
N ALA A 269 -0.50 29.52 4.36
CA ALA A 269 0.84 29.99 4.08
C ALA A 269 1.68 28.80 3.64
N CYS A 270 2.50 28.96 2.60
CA CYS A 270 3.37 27.91 2.08
C CYS A 270 4.81 28.42 1.98
N GLN A 271 5.78 27.56 2.26
CA GLN A 271 7.20 27.87 2.12
C GLN A 271 7.92 26.71 1.43
N ARG A 272 8.65 27.03 0.36
CA ARG A 272 9.58 26.10 -0.28
C ARG A 272 10.92 26.13 0.45
N MET A 273 11.51 24.96 0.65
CA MET A 273 12.80 24.77 1.30
C MET A 273 13.62 23.70 0.56
N LYS A 274 14.86 23.48 0.99
CA LYS A 274 15.77 22.53 0.31
C LYS A 274 15.21 21.11 0.38
N GLU A 275 14.63 20.77 1.52
CA GLU A 275 14.09 19.47 1.90
C GLU A 275 12.70 19.21 1.32
N GLY A 276 12.03 20.25 0.79
CA GLY A 276 10.72 20.16 0.18
C GLY A 276 9.90 21.42 0.34
N TRP A 277 8.69 21.32 0.88
CA TRP A 277 7.87 22.49 1.22
C TRP A 277 6.98 22.23 2.43
N SER A 278 6.72 23.28 3.19
CA SER A 278 5.75 23.27 4.28
C SER A 278 4.52 24.10 3.91
N ALA A 279 3.43 23.84 4.63
CA ALA A 279 2.28 24.73 4.63
C ALA A 279 1.58 24.73 5.99
N GLU A 280 1.03 25.87 6.37
CA GLU A 280 0.11 26.03 7.49
C GLU A 280 -1.24 26.47 7.01
N VAL A 281 -2.29 25.81 7.50
CA VAL A 281 -3.66 26.01 7.08
C VAL A 281 -4.53 26.35 8.29
N SER A 282 -5.38 27.36 8.16
CA SER A 282 -6.46 27.63 9.12
C SER A 282 -7.82 27.57 8.45
N ILE A 283 -8.72 26.75 8.98
CA ILE A 283 -10.11 26.59 8.50
C ILE A 283 -11.06 27.01 9.64
N PRO A 284 -11.67 28.20 9.56
CA PRO A 284 -12.75 28.62 10.44
C PRO A 284 -13.92 27.64 10.41
N VAL A 285 -14.37 27.19 11.58
CA VAL A 285 -15.50 26.25 11.71
C VAL A 285 -16.79 26.85 11.15
N LYS A 286 -16.96 28.18 11.26
CA LYS A 286 -18.08 28.92 10.67
C LYS A 286 -18.15 28.76 9.14
N SER A 287 -17.02 28.62 8.46
CA SER A 287 -16.96 28.45 7.00
C SER A 287 -17.57 27.12 6.56
N LEU A 288 -17.64 26.15 7.48
CA LEU A 288 -18.24 24.83 7.26
C LEU A 288 -19.73 24.79 7.63
N GLY A 289 -20.31 25.92 8.04
CA GLY A 289 -21.72 26.01 8.45
C GLY A 289 -22.04 25.40 9.81
N ILE A 290 -21.03 25.19 10.67
CA ILE A 290 -21.20 24.63 12.02
C ILE A 290 -20.97 25.68 13.11
N ALA A 291 -21.68 25.55 14.23
CA ALA A 291 -21.60 26.49 15.34
C ALA A 291 -20.30 26.35 16.16
N GLY A 292 -19.65 25.18 16.11
CA GLY A 292 -18.43 24.88 16.84
C GLY A 292 -18.13 23.39 16.83
N VAL A 293 -16.92 23.04 17.26
CA VAL A 293 -16.46 21.65 17.43
C VAL A 293 -16.57 21.29 18.90
N LYS A 294 -17.17 20.14 19.21
CA LYS A 294 -17.25 19.64 20.59
C LYS A 294 -16.13 18.63 20.84
N PRO A 295 -15.58 18.57 22.08
CA PRO A 295 -14.72 17.47 22.46
C PRO A 295 -15.40 16.13 22.17
N GLN A 296 -14.63 15.21 21.62
CA GLN A 296 -15.02 13.88 21.15
C GLN A 296 -15.84 13.83 19.86
N ASP A 297 -16.10 14.96 19.20
CA ASP A 297 -16.61 14.93 17.82
C ASP A 297 -15.64 14.13 16.94
N ALA A 298 -16.18 13.35 16.00
CA ALA A 298 -15.40 12.53 15.08
C ALA A 298 -15.83 12.85 13.65
N TRP A 299 -14.92 13.42 12.86
CA TRP A 299 -15.17 13.75 11.47
C TRP A 299 -14.39 12.82 10.55
N GLY A 300 -14.88 12.64 9.32
CA GLY A 300 -14.11 12.01 8.26
C GLY A 300 -13.01 12.96 7.79
N ILE A 301 -11.81 12.45 7.62
CA ILE A 301 -10.66 13.19 7.10
C ILE A 301 -9.90 12.34 6.09
N ASN A 302 -9.35 12.98 5.08
CA ASN A 302 -8.25 12.44 4.32
C ASN A 302 -7.29 13.56 3.95
N PHE A 303 -6.02 13.20 3.82
CA PHE A 303 -5.01 14.09 3.29
C PHE A 303 -4.50 13.50 2.00
N VAL A 304 -4.37 14.33 0.97
CA VAL A 304 -3.88 13.92 -0.33
C VAL A 304 -2.66 14.76 -0.68
N ARG A 305 -1.67 14.14 -1.31
CA ARG A 305 -0.61 14.86 -2.00
C ARG A 305 -0.53 14.40 -3.43
N HIS A 306 -0.56 15.36 -4.34
CA HIS A 306 -0.25 15.16 -5.74
C HIS A 306 1.16 15.68 -5.98
N ARG A 307 2.12 14.79 -6.23
CA ARG A 307 3.54 15.10 -6.37
C ARG A 307 3.92 15.11 -7.86
N TYR A 308 4.45 16.24 -8.35
CA TYR A 308 4.76 16.45 -9.79
C TYR A 308 6.17 16.98 -10.14
N PRO A 309 7.27 16.59 -9.47
CA PRO A 309 8.61 17.10 -9.80
C PRO A 309 9.22 16.42 -11.04
N GLU A 310 8.91 15.14 -11.31
CA GLU A 310 9.34 14.39 -12.51
C GLU A 310 8.67 13.01 -12.60
N GLU A 311 8.74 12.23 -11.51
CA GLU A 311 7.95 11.02 -11.32
C GLU A 311 6.66 11.39 -10.58
N ASN A 312 5.56 11.44 -11.34
CA ASN A 312 4.27 11.82 -10.78
C ASN A 312 3.75 10.73 -9.84
N GLU A 313 3.37 11.12 -8.64
CA GLU A 313 2.79 10.22 -7.64
C GLU A 313 1.63 10.90 -6.93
N ASP A 314 0.50 10.20 -6.86
CA ASP A 314 -0.60 10.55 -5.98
C ASP A 314 -0.44 9.72 -4.71
N SER A 315 -0.63 10.33 -3.55
CA SER A 315 -0.58 9.64 -2.28
C SER A 315 -1.67 10.13 -1.34
N TYR A 316 -2.26 9.21 -0.59
CA TYR A 316 -3.40 9.46 0.28
C TYR A 316 -3.06 8.98 1.68
N TRP A 317 -3.48 9.71 2.71
CA TRP A 317 -3.34 9.21 4.07
C TRP A 317 -4.12 7.90 4.25
N PHE A 318 -5.29 7.80 3.61
CA PHE A 318 -5.98 6.52 3.46
C PHE A 318 -6.67 6.43 2.09
N PRO A 319 -6.22 5.56 1.17
CA PRO A 319 -6.74 5.54 -0.19
C PRO A 319 -8.15 4.95 -0.22
N LEU A 320 -9.06 5.63 -0.92
CA LEU A 320 -10.44 5.20 -1.14
C LEU A 320 -10.55 4.60 -2.54
N ASN A 321 -11.33 3.53 -2.70
CA ASN A 321 -11.47 2.87 -4.00
C ASN A 321 -12.18 3.80 -5.02
N GLU A 322 -11.57 3.97 -6.20
CA GLU A 322 -11.96 4.85 -7.33
C GLU A 322 -13.43 4.74 -7.78
N LYS A 323 -14.15 3.67 -7.44
CA LYS A 323 -15.56 3.47 -7.83
C LYS A 323 -16.58 3.69 -6.72
N VAL A 324 -16.14 4.01 -5.51
CA VAL A 324 -17.00 4.57 -4.46
C VAL A 324 -16.61 6.04 -4.33
N PRO A 325 -16.87 6.86 -5.35
CA PRO A 325 -16.57 8.26 -5.23
C PRO A 325 -17.36 8.79 -4.02
N ALA A 326 -16.66 9.51 -3.14
CA ALA A 326 -17.26 10.25 -2.04
C ALA A 326 -18.11 9.43 -1.06
N SER A 327 -17.59 8.35 -0.47
CA SER A 327 -18.11 7.85 0.81
C SER A 327 -17.27 8.34 1.99
N PRO A 328 -17.53 9.54 2.55
CA PRO A 328 -17.08 9.99 3.86
C PRO A 328 -16.99 8.92 4.95
N ASN A 329 -17.91 7.96 4.96
CA ASN A 329 -17.92 6.86 5.93
C ASN A 329 -16.70 5.93 5.84
N LEU A 330 -15.93 6.03 4.75
CA LEU A 330 -14.70 5.27 4.53
C LEU A 330 -13.44 6.13 4.73
N PHE A 331 -13.58 7.43 5.00
CA PHE A 331 -12.45 8.29 5.33
C PHE A 331 -11.79 7.81 6.64
N ALA A 332 -10.52 8.19 6.82
CA ALA A 332 -9.92 8.14 8.14
C ALA A 332 -10.68 9.07 9.10
N SER A 333 -10.46 8.92 10.40
CA SER A 333 -11.17 9.69 11.42
C SER A 333 -10.29 10.76 12.05
N LEU A 334 -10.80 11.99 12.11
CA LEU A 334 -10.25 13.10 12.90
C LEU A 334 -11.11 13.25 14.15
N VAL A 335 -10.57 12.90 15.32
CA VAL A 335 -11.30 12.98 16.59
C VAL A 335 -10.85 14.20 17.36
N PHE A 336 -11.77 15.09 17.71
CA PHE A 336 -11.45 16.31 18.43
C PHE A 336 -11.36 16.05 19.93
N GLY A 337 -10.38 16.65 20.59
CA GLY A 337 -10.25 16.60 22.04
C GLY A 337 -8.81 16.39 22.48
N GLU A 338 -8.61 16.34 23.79
CA GLU A 338 -7.33 15.94 24.36
C GLU A 338 -7.16 14.43 24.24
N THR A 339 -6.02 13.98 23.72
CA THR A 339 -5.57 12.59 23.88
C THR A 339 -4.49 12.51 24.93
N PRO A 340 -4.60 11.60 25.92
CA PRO A 340 -3.56 11.47 26.94
C PRO A 340 -2.21 11.04 26.35
N LEU A 341 -2.20 10.47 25.14
CA LEU A 341 -1.02 9.93 24.48
C LEU A 341 -0.92 10.36 23.02
N GLN A 342 0.33 10.53 22.59
CA GLN A 342 0.72 10.51 21.19
C GLN A 342 1.26 9.13 20.85
N ALA A 343 0.98 8.68 19.63
CA ALA A 343 1.46 7.40 19.14
C ALA A 343 1.93 7.54 17.70
N ARG A 344 2.96 6.78 17.35
CA ARG A 344 3.50 6.71 16.01
C ARG A 344 3.94 5.29 15.70
N LEU A 345 3.33 4.69 14.69
CA LEU A 345 3.83 3.46 14.08
C LEU A 345 5.08 3.81 13.29
N LEU A 346 6.18 3.11 13.54
CA LEU A 346 7.47 3.42 12.94
C LEU A 346 7.79 2.45 11.82
N THR A 347 7.64 1.15 12.10
CA THR A 347 7.88 0.07 11.14
C THR A 347 6.94 -1.08 11.38
N ALA A 348 6.73 -1.88 10.33
CA ALA A 348 6.13 -3.20 10.43
C ALA A 348 6.90 -4.14 9.50
N GLU A 349 7.54 -5.14 10.07
CA GLU A 349 8.41 -6.08 9.38
C GLU A 349 7.88 -7.50 9.56
N TYR A 350 8.10 -8.35 8.56
CA TYR A 350 7.65 -9.73 8.60
C TYR A 350 8.71 -10.71 8.12
N SER A 351 8.78 -11.86 8.79
CA SER A 351 9.66 -12.98 8.44
C SER A 351 8.86 -14.18 7.94
N ASP A 352 9.05 -14.54 6.67
CA ASP A 352 8.45 -15.75 6.06
C ASP A 352 8.83 -17.02 6.82
N ARG A 353 10.09 -17.09 7.25
CA ARG A 353 10.64 -18.25 7.95
C ARG A 353 9.95 -18.49 9.28
N GLU A 354 9.67 -17.42 10.01
CA GLU A 354 9.08 -17.47 11.35
C GLU A 354 7.56 -17.39 11.32
N SER A 355 6.98 -16.96 10.18
CA SER A 355 5.54 -16.70 10.07
C SER A 355 5.02 -15.71 11.11
N ALA A 356 5.89 -14.79 11.53
CA ALA A 356 5.66 -13.76 12.50
C ALA A 356 6.34 -12.47 12.03
N GLY A 357 5.90 -11.35 12.58
CA GLY A 357 6.47 -10.04 12.31
C GLY A 357 6.56 -9.19 13.57
N LYS A 358 7.25 -8.06 13.46
CA LYS A 358 7.40 -7.07 14.52
C LYS A 358 6.95 -5.72 14.02
N ALA A 359 6.13 -5.05 14.82
CA ALA A 359 5.75 -3.67 14.61
C ALA A 359 6.42 -2.81 15.68
N THR A 360 7.14 -1.77 15.26
CA THR A 360 7.76 -0.82 16.18
C THR A 360 6.81 0.34 16.38
N LEU A 361 6.42 0.62 17.62
CA LEU A 361 5.53 1.72 17.97
C LEU A 361 6.22 2.63 18.98
N GLU A 362 6.16 3.93 18.75
CA GLU A 362 6.57 4.96 19.70
C GLU A 362 5.32 5.54 20.36
N LEU A 363 5.34 5.60 21.69
CA LEU A 363 4.27 6.12 22.54
C LEU A 363 4.85 7.24 23.41
N THR A 364 4.21 8.40 23.41
CA THR A 364 4.61 9.55 24.22
C THR A 364 3.44 10.03 25.06
N ASN A 365 3.67 10.33 26.34
CA ASN A 365 2.67 10.91 27.23
C ASN A 365 2.96 12.39 27.52
N PRO A 366 2.47 13.33 26.67
CA PRO A 366 2.74 14.74 26.86
C PRO A 366 2.01 15.33 28.09
N PHE A 367 0.88 14.76 28.49
CA PHE A 367 0.02 15.29 29.56
C PHE A 367 0.44 14.85 30.97
N ARG A 368 1.41 13.93 31.09
CA ARG A 368 1.95 13.43 32.36
C ARG A 368 0.92 12.81 33.30
N THR A 369 -0.25 12.50 32.80
CA THR A 369 -1.31 11.80 33.51
C THR A 369 -1.13 10.30 33.29
N ALA A 370 -1.22 9.50 34.35
CA ALA A 370 -1.12 8.05 34.19
C ALA A 370 -2.18 7.57 33.20
N ALA A 371 -1.75 6.87 32.16
CA ALA A 371 -2.62 6.36 31.11
C ALA A 371 -2.49 4.84 31.04
N ARG A 372 -3.62 4.16 31.18
CA ARG A 372 -3.75 2.75 30.89
C ARG A 372 -4.39 2.63 29.51
N ILE A 373 -3.76 1.83 28.66
CA ILE A 373 -4.19 1.62 27.29
C ILE A 373 -4.03 0.16 26.89
N THR A 374 -4.84 -0.25 25.92
CA THR A 374 -4.67 -1.51 25.22
C THR A 374 -4.10 -1.21 23.84
N LEU A 375 -2.91 -1.71 23.53
CA LEU A 375 -2.40 -1.77 22.17
C LEU A 375 -2.90 -3.05 21.50
N LYS A 376 -3.56 -2.89 20.37
CA LYS A 376 -4.05 -3.96 19.51
C LYS A 376 -3.32 -3.91 18.18
N ILE A 377 -2.63 -4.99 17.82
CA ILE A 377 -1.96 -5.13 16.52
C ILE A 377 -2.73 -6.16 15.71
N THR A 378 -3.17 -5.76 14.52
CA THR A 378 -3.95 -6.61 13.63
C THR A 378 -3.30 -6.65 12.25
N SER A 379 -3.05 -7.86 11.75
CA SER A 379 -2.57 -8.06 10.38
C SER A 379 -3.74 -8.18 9.40
N PHE A 380 -3.55 -7.77 8.15
CA PHE A 380 -4.54 -7.91 7.07
C PHE A 380 -3.88 -8.34 5.77
N SER A 381 -4.61 -9.12 4.96
CA SER A 381 -4.14 -9.53 3.63
C SER A 381 -4.21 -8.38 2.62
N VAL A 382 -3.69 -8.61 1.40
CA VAL A 382 -3.92 -7.72 0.23
C VAL A 382 -5.41 -7.44 0.03
N SER A 383 -6.24 -8.46 0.21
CA SER A 383 -7.68 -8.39 -0.07
C SER A 383 -8.47 -7.74 1.06
N GLY A 384 -7.80 -7.33 2.14
CA GLY A 384 -8.42 -6.80 3.35
C GLY A 384 -8.95 -7.89 4.29
N ALA A 385 -8.62 -9.17 4.05
CA ALA A 385 -9.01 -10.24 4.95
C ALA A 385 -8.27 -10.09 6.29
N ARG A 386 -9.04 -10.06 7.38
CA ARG A 386 -8.51 -9.89 8.73
C ARG A 386 -7.67 -11.10 9.16
N GLY A 387 -6.54 -10.77 9.75
CA GLY A 387 -5.52 -11.69 10.22
C GLY A 387 -5.52 -11.94 11.71
N ALA A 388 -4.36 -12.30 12.24
CA ALA A 388 -4.19 -12.48 13.67
C ALA A 388 -4.25 -11.12 14.37
N GLU A 389 -4.76 -11.14 15.58
CA GLU A 389 -4.80 -9.98 16.46
C GLU A 389 -4.05 -10.33 17.75
N LYS A 390 -3.18 -9.42 18.20
CA LYS A 390 -2.52 -9.52 19.50
C LYS A 390 -2.78 -8.24 20.29
N LYS A 391 -3.09 -8.40 21.57
CA LYS A 391 -3.38 -7.31 22.49
C LYS A 391 -2.31 -7.22 23.58
N TYR A 392 -1.96 -6.01 23.96
CA TYR A 392 -0.98 -5.68 24.97
C TYR A 392 -1.56 -4.62 25.90
N ALA A 393 -1.64 -4.92 27.20
CA ALA A 393 -1.96 -3.92 28.21
C ALA A 393 -0.70 -3.11 28.52
N ILE A 394 -0.78 -1.79 28.43
CA ILE A 394 0.33 -0.88 28.64
C ILE A 394 -0.10 0.18 29.66
N VAL A 395 0.78 0.45 30.62
CA VAL A 395 0.66 1.56 31.56
C VAL A 395 1.79 2.53 31.25
N ILE A 396 1.46 3.80 30.97
CA ILE A 396 2.44 4.86 30.73
C ILE A 396 2.29 5.90 31.84
N ASN A 397 3.38 6.18 32.56
CA ASN A 397 3.40 7.11 33.69
C ASN A 397 4.21 8.36 33.33
N GLY A 398 3.82 9.53 33.85
CA GLY A 398 4.60 10.76 33.67
C GLY A 398 4.86 11.12 32.19
N ARG A 399 6.01 11.76 31.90
CA ARG A 399 6.41 12.16 30.54
C ARG A 399 7.30 11.09 29.88
N GLU A 400 6.88 9.84 29.93
CA GLU A 400 7.63 8.73 29.34
C GLU A 400 7.44 8.69 27.82
N GLU A 401 8.55 8.52 27.11
CA GLU A 401 8.61 8.10 25.71
C GLU A 401 8.98 6.61 25.72
N LYS A 402 8.13 5.78 25.14
CA LYS A 402 8.31 4.33 25.07
C LYS A 402 8.33 3.90 23.62
N LYS A 403 9.44 3.28 23.21
CA LYS A 403 9.62 2.73 21.87
C LYS A 403 9.94 1.25 21.98
N ASP A 404 9.00 0.42 21.58
CA ASP A 404 9.08 -1.03 21.73
C ASP A 404 8.73 -1.76 20.43
N ASN A 405 9.30 -2.95 20.30
CA ASN A 405 8.97 -3.92 19.26
C ASN A 405 7.86 -4.84 19.74
N TRP A 406 6.74 -4.87 19.02
CA TRP A 406 5.56 -5.63 19.36
C TRP A 406 5.28 -6.70 18.31
N ASP A 407 5.24 -7.96 18.73
CA ASP A 407 5.05 -9.06 17.79
C ASP A 407 3.62 -9.12 17.24
N TYR A 408 3.50 -9.67 16.04
CA TYR A 408 2.23 -10.11 15.48
C TYR A 408 2.43 -11.41 14.69
N GLU A 409 1.34 -12.17 14.56
CA GLU A 409 1.35 -13.47 13.88
C GLU A 409 0.52 -13.44 12.60
N LEU A 410 0.76 -14.42 11.72
CA LEU A 410 -0.09 -14.66 10.56
C LEU A 410 -0.92 -15.93 10.71
N THR A 411 -2.19 -15.80 10.33
CA THR A 411 -3.04 -16.97 10.10
C THR A 411 -2.61 -17.72 8.85
N SER A 412 -2.98 -19.00 8.74
CA SER A 412 -2.72 -19.83 7.55
C SER A 412 -3.44 -19.34 6.28
N ALA A 413 -4.45 -18.48 6.42
CA ALA A 413 -5.11 -17.79 5.31
C ALA A 413 -4.22 -16.67 4.76
N LEU A 414 -3.63 -15.85 5.64
CA LEU A 414 -2.73 -14.76 5.26
C LEU A 414 -1.47 -15.23 4.54
N LYS A 415 -0.89 -16.36 4.95
CA LYS A 415 0.27 -16.95 4.27
C LYS A 415 0.02 -17.30 2.79
N ARG A 416 -1.25 -17.48 2.40
CA ARG A 416 -1.64 -17.81 1.01
C ARG A 416 -1.97 -16.58 0.17
N GLU A 417 -2.52 -15.54 0.80
CA GLU A 417 -2.91 -14.30 0.11
C GLU A 417 -1.80 -13.25 0.07
N GLY A 418 -0.79 -13.36 0.94
CA GLY A 418 0.20 -12.32 1.19
C GLY A 418 -0.33 -11.31 2.22
N VAL A 419 0.52 -10.93 3.18
CA VAL A 419 0.20 -9.83 4.12
C VAL A 419 0.66 -8.56 3.48
N HIS A 420 -0.17 -7.55 3.52
CA HIS A 420 0.23 -6.24 3.03
C HIS A 420 -0.05 -5.14 4.01
N ASN A 421 -0.62 -5.41 5.19
CA ASN A 421 -1.12 -4.34 6.05
C ASN A 421 -1.01 -4.75 7.52
N VAL A 422 -0.40 -3.90 8.34
CA VAL A 422 -0.41 -4.01 9.81
C VAL A 422 -1.05 -2.75 10.35
N VAL A 423 -2.05 -2.94 11.21
CA VAL A 423 -2.79 -1.86 11.87
C VAL A 423 -2.47 -1.91 13.36
N ALA A 424 -1.95 -0.80 13.89
CA ALA A 424 -1.83 -0.57 15.32
C ALA A 424 -3.02 0.27 15.78
N THR A 425 -3.76 -0.21 16.77
CA THR A 425 -4.89 0.52 17.39
C THR A 425 -4.62 0.66 18.88
N LEU A 426 -4.71 1.89 19.39
CA LEU A 426 -4.72 2.13 20.84
C LEU A 426 -6.14 2.35 21.31
N LEU A 427 -6.49 1.67 22.39
CA LEU A 427 -7.75 1.84 23.10
C LEU A 427 -7.47 2.40 24.49
N ASN A 428 -8.32 3.32 24.96
CA ASN A 428 -8.29 3.79 26.35
C ASN A 428 -8.93 2.75 27.29
N ASP A 429 -9.00 3.07 28.60
CA ASP A 429 -9.62 2.22 29.63
C ASP A 429 -11.11 1.92 29.41
N GLU A 430 -11.79 2.71 28.58
CA GLU A 430 -13.19 2.51 28.20
C GLU A 430 -13.33 1.72 26.88
N GLU A 431 -12.24 1.12 26.38
CA GLU A 431 -12.16 0.42 25.09
C GLU A 431 -12.52 1.32 23.88
N LYS A 432 -12.43 2.64 24.02
CA LYS A 432 -12.59 3.61 22.93
C LYS A 432 -11.26 3.77 22.18
N VAL A 433 -11.33 3.74 20.85
CA VAL A 433 -10.14 3.94 20.00
C VAL A 433 -9.70 5.40 20.06
N ILE A 434 -8.44 5.62 20.44
CA ILE A 434 -7.82 6.95 20.57
C ILE A 434 -6.69 7.20 19.55
N TYR A 435 -6.22 6.13 18.90
CA TYR A 435 -5.26 6.19 17.81
C TYR A 435 -5.41 4.95 16.94
N ARG A 436 -5.30 5.12 15.63
CA ARG A 436 -5.14 4.03 14.69
C ARG A 436 -4.27 4.46 13.53
N ASP A 437 -3.28 3.63 13.21
CA ASP A 437 -2.41 3.85 12.05
C ASP A 437 -2.17 2.54 11.31
N LEU A 438 -1.88 2.65 10.03
CA LEU A 438 -1.75 1.57 9.08
C LEU A 438 -0.40 1.69 8.38
N ILE A 439 0.43 0.65 8.46
CA ILE A 439 1.58 0.50 7.59
C ILE A 439 1.32 -0.64 6.61
N PRO A 440 1.39 -0.38 5.30
CA PRO A 440 1.49 -1.44 4.34
C PRO A 440 2.80 -2.21 4.53
N VAL A 441 2.73 -3.50 4.88
CA VAL A 441 3.90 -4.36 4.99
C VAL A 441 4.33 -4.79 3.59
N GLU A 442 5.45 -4.29 3.13
CA GLU A 442 6.07 -4.77 1.89
C GLU A 442 6.65 -6.17 2.14
N PHE A 443 5.98 -7.22 1.64
CA PHE A 443 6.57 -8.55 1.54
C PHE A 443 7.71 -8.55 0.52
N PRO A 444 8.82 -9.24 0.80
CA PRO A 444 10.14 -8.61 0.90
C PRO A 444 10.77 -8.19 -0.42
N LEU A 445 11.49 -7.07 -0.33
CA LEU A 445 12.73 -6.71 -1.04
C LEU A 445 12.76 -7.12 -2.52
N VAL A 446 12.33 -6.22 -3.39
CA VAL A 446 13.02 -6.12 -4.68
C VAL A 446 14.47 -5.83 -4.31
N ASN A 447 15.38 -6.79 -4.49
CA ASN A 447 16.81 -6.50 -4.45
C ASN A 447 17.01 -5.24 -5.30
N PRO A 448 17.51 -4.12 -4.76
CA PRO A 448 17.67 -2.91 -5.55
C PRO A 448 18.49 -3.26 -6.79
N VAL A 449 17.87 -3.10 -7.96
CA VAL A 449 18.54 -3.33 -9.24
C VAL A 449 18.96 -1.98 -9.76
N LEU A 450 20.27 -1.72 -9.72
CA LEU A 450 20.86 -0.57 -10.38
C LEU A 450 21.24 -0.96 -11.80
N SER A 451 20.91 -0.10 -12.76
CA SER A 451 21.42 -0.22 -14.12
C SER A 451 22.70 0.60 -14.25
N CYS A 452 23.77 -0.02 -14.72
CA CYS A 452 25.02 0.66 -15.03
C CYS A 452 24.98 1.14 -16.48
N ASN A 453 25.06 2.45 -16.68
CA ASN A 453 25.08 3.07 -18.02
C ASN A 453 26.53 3.23 -18.49
N GLU A 454 26.79 2.99 -19.77
CA GLU A 454 28.07 3.31 -20.38
C GLU A 454 28.23 4.83 -20.49
N VAL A 455 29.42 5.33 -20.15
CA VAL A 455 29.78 6.76 -20.27
C VAL A 455 30.92 6.90 -21.28
N SER A 456 30.85 7.94 -22.12
CA SER A 456 31.89 8.24 -23.12
C SER A 456 33.12 8.90 -22.51
N GLU A 457 32.95 9.59 -21.38
CA GLU A 457 34.01 10.25 -20.62
C GLU A 457 33.96 9.75 -19.17
N PRO A 458 35.08 9.24 -18.63
CA PRO A 458 35.12 8.77 -17.24
C PRO A 458 35.08 9.94 -16.25
N PRO A 459 34.46 9.78 -15.07
CA PRO A 459 34.48 10.81 -14.02
C PRO A 459 35.88 11.00 -13.42
N VAL A 460 36.13 12.17 -12.86
CA VAL A 460 37.31 12.45 -12.05
C VAL A 460 37.05 11.92 -10.63
N ILE A 461 38.01 11.18 -10.08
CA ILE A 461 37.89 10.61 -8.73
C ILE A 461 38.46 11.60 -7.71
N ASP A 462 37.70 12.65 -7.43
CA ASP A 462 38.10 13.72 -6.49
C ASP A 462 37.09 13.93 -5.33
N GLY A 463 35.96 13.23 -5.37
CA GLY A 463 34.90 13.32 -4.35
C GLY A 463 33.86 14.41 -4.63
N ASN A 464 33.97 15.12 -5.75
CA ASN A 464 32.97 16.07 -6.21
C ASN A 464 31.96 15.37 -7.16
N LEU A 465 30.68 15.74 -7.04
CA LEU A 465 29.59 15.21 -7.87
C LEU A 465 29.25 16.19 -9.01
N ASP A 466 30.26 16.76 -9.65
CA ASP A 466 30.15 17.79 -10.68
C ASP A 466 30.44 17.27 -12.11
N ASP A 467 31.00 16.07 -12.26
CA ASP A 467 31.17 15.45 -13.57
C ASP A 467 29.85 15.05 -14.23
N SER A 468 29.78 15.25 -15.55
CA SER A 468 28.63 14.88 -16.38
C SER A 468 28.31 13.37 -16.33
N ALA A 469 29.31 12.53 -16.06
CA ALA A 469 29.16 11.09 -15.89
C ALA A 469 28.24 10.71 -14.71
N TRP A 470 28.21 11.52 -13.65
CA TRP A 470 27.35 11.27 -12.48
C TRP A 470 25.89 11.62 -12.73
N THR A 471 25.61 12.64 -13.56
CA THR A 471 24.24 13.05 -13.93
C THR A 471 23.44 11.96 -14.65
N LEU A 472 24.11 11.00 -15.29
CA LEU A 472 23.48 9.91 -16.03
C LEU A 472 23.35 8.61 -15.21
N SER A 473 23.89 8.60 -13.99
CA SER A 473 23.86 7.43 -13.11
C SER A 473 22.55 7.35 -12.34
N GLN A 474 22.04 6.13 -12.13
CA GLN A 474 20.95 5.91 -11.18
C GLN A 474 21.51 6.05 -9.77
N VAL A 475 20.86 6.90 -8.97
CA VAL A 475 21.20 7.08 -7.56
C VAL A 475 20.58 5.93 -6.76
N ALA A 476 21.43 5.18 -6.07
CA ALA A 476 20.97 4.30 -5.01
C ALA A 476 20.49 5.17 -3.84
N SER A 477 19.30 4.91 -3.33
CA SER A 477 18.71 5.62 -2.18
C SER A 477 18.10 4.64 -1.19
N ASN A 478 17.62 5.13 -0.04
CA ASN A 478 17.04 4.32 1.04
C ASN A 478 18.03 3.32 1.64
N PHE A 479 19.25 3.77 1.92
CA PHE A 479 20.24 2.93 2.59
C PHE A 479 19.79 2.64 4.02
N ALA A 480 19.57 1.39 4.36
CA ALA A 480 19.37 1.03 5.76
C ALA A 480 20.73 1.08 6.48
N TYR A 481 20.89 2.03 7.41
CA TYR A 481 22.00 1.99 8.36
C TYR A 481 21.62 1.09 9.53
N TYR A 482 22.52 0.19 9.90
CA TYR A 482 22.41 -0.64 11.10
C TYR A 482 23.45 -0.18 12.12
N GLU A 483 23.00 0.53 13.17
CA GLU A 483 23.78 0.82 14.39
C GLU A 483 23.16 0.06 15.56
N GLY A 484 23.35 -1.26 15.60
CA GLY A 484 22.62 -2.10 16.56
C GLY A 484 21.09 -1.98 16.38
N GLU A 485 20.34 -1.83 17.48
CA GLU A 485 18.86 -1.87 17.52
C GLU A 485 18.13 -0.53 17.24
N LYS A 486 18.80 0.54 16.80
CA LYS A 486 18.13 1.82 16.51
C LYS A 486 18.02 2.08 15.01
N LEU A 487 16.77 2.26 14.54
CA LEU A 487 16.48 2.88 13.24
C LEU A 487 16.96 4.34 13.21
N ALA A 488 17.72 4.69 12.18
CA ALA A 488 18.18 6.05 11.94
C ALA A 488 17.00 7.03 11.84
N LYS A 489 17.12 8.18 12.53
CA LYS A 489 16.18 9.30 12.36
C LYS A 489 16.49 9.95 11.01
N VAL A 490 15.66 9.63 10.02
CA VAL A 490 15.58 10.30 8.70
C VAL A 490 16.91 10.31 7.93
N GLN A 491 17.01 9.48 6.88
CA GLN A 491 18.02 9.73 5.87
C GLN A 491 17.58 10.91 5.00
N THR A 492 18.43 11.93 4.96
CA THR A 492 18.49 12.93 3.88
C THR A 492 18.90 12.27 2.57
#